data_AF-A0A125QHV8-F1
#
_entry.id   AF-A0A125QHV8-F1
#
_cell.length_a   1.000
_cell.length_b   1.000
_cell.length_c   1.000
_cell.angle_alpha   90.00
_cell.angle_beta   90.00
_cell.angle_gamma   90.00
#
_symmetry.space_group_name_H-M   'P 1'
#
loop_
_entity.id
_entity.type
_entity.pdbx_description
1 polymer ?
#
loop_
_entity_poly.entity_id
_entity_poly.type
_entity_poly.pdbx_seq_one_letter_code
_entity_poly.pdbx_strand_id
1 'polypeptide(L)'
;MTGLSCLALADAHHLLQWADVIGAMSFEAQRGQIDAFDEEIIALKPHPGMQHVGINLRALLDGSEVIASSKGIRTQDALSIRSIPQIHGAARDQVEHATRQIETELNSATDNPLVLGTPDSYRVVSQANPHGQSVALAADMLAIAMAEIGSVAERRLDRLVNPHVSGLPAFLVSNPGVNSGMMIVQYVAASLCGQNRQLAQPAVLDNFVTSGLQEDHLSMGTNAALKLHQVLANVTQILAIEYLLAAQAFEFLKDQRFGAGTDRAWRLLREVVPAYEQDRWLAPDIAAAAQLLKDTALPNLH
;
A
#
# COMPACT_ATOMS: atom_id res chain seq x y z
N MET A 1 14.93 15.54 7.96
CA MET A 1 13.59 15.18 7.45
C MET A 1 13.60 14.81 5.97
N THR A 2 14.05 15.69 5.06
CA THR A 2 13.93 15.50 3.60
C THR A 2 14.50 14.17 3.11
N GLY A 3 15.73 13.82 3.51
CA GLY A 3 16.33 12.52 3.15
C GLY A 3 15.54 11.30 3.65
N LEU A 4 14.96 11.35 4.86
CA LEU A 4 14.08 10.29 5.36
C LEU A 4 12.80 10.21 4.51
N SER A 5 12.22 11.35 4.14
CA SER A 5 11.02 11.41 3.31
C SER A 5 11.29 10.88 1.89
N CYS A 6 12.48 11.11 1.31
CA CYS A 6 12.85 10.53 0.01
C CYS A 6 12.83 9.00 0.04
N LEU A 7 13.40 8.38 1.08
CA LEU A 7 13.40 6.92 1.24
C LEU A 7 11.98 6.38 1.41
N ALA A 8 11.18 7.02 2.27
CA ALA A 8 9.79 6.64 2.48
C ALA A 8 8.94 6.79 1.22
N LEU A 9 9.21 7.81 0.40
CA LEU A 9 8.51 8.03 -0.87
C LEU A 9 8.82 6.91 -1.87
N ALA A 10 10.07 6.48 -1.97
CA ALA A 10 10.48 5.35 -2.81
C ALA A 10 9.79 4.06 -2.37
N ASP A 11 9.77 3.78 -1.07
CA ASP A 11 9.09 2.61 -0.49
C ASP A 11 7.58 2.67 -0.74
N ALA A 12 6.94 3.83 -0.56
CA ALA A 12 5.51 4.01 -0.82
C ALA A 12 5.14 3.76 -2.29
N HIS A 13 5.94 4.30 -3.22
CA HIS A 13 5.73 4.09 -4.65
C HIS A 13 5.82 2.61 -5.01
N HIS A 14 6.82 1.91 -4.49
CA HIS A 14 7.01 0.47 -4.71
C HIS A 14 5.87 -0.36 -4.11
N LEU A 15 5.48 -0.09 -2.86
CA LEU A 15 4.38 -0.81 -2.20
C LEU A 15 3.04 -0.61 -2.89
N LEU A 16 2.78 0.55 -3.50
CA LEU A 16 1.55 0.76 -4.27
C LEU A 16 1.49 -0.09 -5.55
N GLN A 17 2.63 -0.37 -6.18
CA GLN A 17 2.69 -1.32 -7.30
C GLN A 17 2.28 -2.73 -6.84
N TRP A 18 2.84 -3.18 -5.72
CA TRP A 18 2.45 -4.45 -5.10
C TRP A 18 0.99 -4.47 -4.63
N ALA A 19 0.48 -3.36 -4.09
CA ALA A 19 -0.90 -3.26 -3.66
C ALA A 19 -1.89 -3.54 -4.80
N ASP A 20 -1.64 -3.05 -6.02
CA ASP A 20 -2.48 -3.34 -7.18
C ASP A 20 -2.42 -4.82 -7.58
N VAL A 21 -1.23 -5.42 -7.60
CA VAL A 21 -1.03 -6.86 -7.88
C VAL A 21 -1.79 -7.72 -6.88
N ILE A 22 -1.58 -7.47 -5.59
CA ILE A 22 -2.17 -8.24 -4.50
C ILE A 22 -3.68 -8.01 -4.44
N GLY A 23 -4.13 -6.76 -4.66
CA GLY A 23 -5.54 -6.42 -4.77
C GLY A 23 -6.22 -7.14 -5.94
N ALA A 24 -5.56 -7.26 -7.09
CA ALA A 24 -6.04 -8.04 -8.23
C ALA A 24 -6.14 -9.53 -7.91
N MET A 25 -5.13 -10.10 -7.24
CA MET A 25 -5.19 -11.50 -6.79
C MET A 25 -6.37 -11.72 -5.83
N SER A 26 -6.57 -10.85 -4.85
CA SER A 26 -7.71 -10.91 -3.93
C SER A 26 -9.06 -10.77 -4.64
N PHE A 27 -9.13 -9.89 -5.65
CA PHE A 27 -10.32 -9.71 -6.50
C PHE A 27 -10.65 -10.98 -7.28
N GLU A 28 -9.64 -11.60 -7.90
CA GLU A 28 -9.78 -12.83 -8.67
C GLU A 28 -10.13 -14.04 -7.79
N ALA A 29 -9.45 -14.21 -6.67
CA ALA A 29 -9.72 -15.26 -5.69
C ALA A 29 -11.17 -15.20 -5.18
N GLN A 30 -11.72 -13.98 -5.04
CA GLN A 30 -13.11 -13.75 -4.63
C GLN A 30 -14.09 -13.71 -5.80
N ARG A 31 -13.67 -14.08 -7.01
CA ARG A 31 -14.54 -14.12 -8.21
C ARG A 31 -15.23 -12.77 -8.44
N GLY A 32 -14.45 -11.69 -8.39
CA GLY A 32 -14.91 -10.32 -8.48
C GLY A 32 -15.67 -10.02 -9.78
N GLN A 33 -16.55 -9.03 -9.72
CA GLN A 33 -17.38 -8.57 -10.84
C GLN A 33 -16.62 -7.51 -11.64
N ILE A 34 -16.03 -7.94 -12.76
CA ILE A 34 -15.06 -7.14 -13.55
C ILE A 34 -15.63 -5.82 -14.10
N ASP A 35 -16.95 -5.71 -14.24
CA ASP A 35 -17.61 -4.48 -14.68
C ASP A 35 -17.34 -3.30 -13.72
N ALA A 36 -16.92 -3.55 -12.47
CA ALA A 36 -16.44 -2.51 -11.55
C ALA A 36 -15.15 -1.81 -12.03
N PHE A 37 -14.37 -2.46 -12.89
CA PHE A 37 -13.12 -1.95 -13.47
C PHE A 37 -13.27 -1.58 -14.95
N ASP A 38 -14.50 -1.45 -15.43
CA ASP A 38 -14.81 -0.98 -16.78
C ASP A 38 -14.12 0.36 -17.07
N GLU A 39 -13.53 0.46 -18.27
CA GLU A 39 -12.74 1.62 -18.68
C GLU A 39 -13.60 2.86 -18.83
N GLU A 40 -14.77 2.75 -19.46
CA GLU A 40 -15.67 3.88 -19.70
C GLU A 40 -16.23 4.39 -18.37
N ILE A 41 -16.62 3.49 -17.46
CA ILE A 41 -17.11 3.85 -16.12
C ILE A 41 -16.02 4.54 -15.30
N ILE A 42 -14.80 3.99 -15.28
CA ILE A 42 -13.68 4.62 -14.55
C ILE A 42 -13.36 6.00 -15.15
N ALA A 43 -13.39 6.15 -16.48
CA ALA A 43 -13.11 7.42 -17.16
C ALA A 43 -14.07 8.57 -16.77
N LEU A 44 -15.30 8.26 -16.32
CA LEU A 44 -16.26 9.26 -15.82
C LEU A 44 -15.79 9.96 -14.53
N LYS A 45 -14.75 9.45 -13.86
CA LYS A 45 -14.15 10.06 -12.67
C LYS A 45 -12.65 10.32 -12.91
N PRO A 46 -12.26 11.51 -13.41
CA PRO A 46 -10.95 11.75 -14.02
C PRO A 46 -9.82 12.02 -13.00
N HIS A 47 -9.76 11.27 -11.89
CA HIS A 47 -8.60 11.32 -10.99
C HIS A 47 -7.44 10.49 -11.57
N PRO A 48 -6.24 11.07 -11.78
CA PRO A 48 -5.13 10.40 -12.44
C PRO A 48 -4.75 9.05 -11.82
N GLY A 49 -4.61 9.00 -10.49
CA GLY A 49 -4.30 7.75 -9.80
C GLY A 49 -5.37 6.67 -10.00
N MET A 50 -6.65 7.04 -10.02
CA MET A 50 -7.75 6.10 -10.25
C MET A 50 -7.71 5.52 -11.67
N GLN A 51 -7.41 6.35 -12.68
CA GLN A 51 -7.25 5.89 -14.06
C GLN A 51 -6.08 4.90 -14.18
N HIS A 52 -4.94 5.24 -13.57
CA HIS A 52 -3.75 4.40 -13.56
C HIS A 52 -4.03 3.03 -12.95
N VAL A 53 -4.68 2.98 -11.78
CA VAL A 53 -5.03 1.70 -11.14
C VAL A 53 -6.02 0.91 -11.99
N GLY A 54 -7.01 1.56 -12.60
CA GLY A 54 -7.94 0.89 -13.51
C GLY A 54 -7.24 0.18 -14.67
N ILE A 55 -6.27 0.84 -15.30
CA ILE A 55 -5.44 0.26 -16.36
C ILE A 55 -4.65 -0.95 -15.83
N ASN A 56 -3.97 -0.80 -14.69
CA ASN A 56 -3.17 -1.86 -14.09
C ASN A 56 -4.03 -3.09 -13.77
N LEU A 57 -5.18 -2.92 -13.12
CA LEU A 57 -6.05 -4.02 -12.74
C LEU A 57 -6.58 -4.79 -13.94
N ARG A 58 -6.99 -4.09 -15.01
CA ARG A 58 -7.42 -4.75 -16.26
C ARG A 58 -6.29 -5.55 -16.89
N ALA A 59 -5.06 -5.02 -16.92
CA ALA A 59 -3.90 -5.74 -17.44
C ALA A 59 -3.54 -6.96 -16.58
N LEU A 60 -3.57 -6.83 -15.25
CA LEU A 60 -3.25 -7.93 -14.32
C LEU A 60 -4.25 -9.09 -14.42
N LEU A 61 -5.53 -8.77 -14.64
CA LEU A 61 -6.63 -9.73 -14.72
C LEU A 61 -6.91 -10.26 -16.13
N ASP A 62 -6.15 -9.80 -17.13
CA ASP A 62 -6.36 -10.20 -18.53
C ASP A 62 -6.24 -11.72 -18.71
N GLY A 63 -7.18 -12.30 -19.46
CA GLY A 63 -7.24 -13.73 -19.72
C GLY A 63 -7.72 -14.63 -18.58
N SER A 64 -8.18 -14.08 -17.44
CA SER A 64 -8.69 -14.86 -16.31
C SER A 64 -9.97 -15.65 -16.65
N GLU A 65 -9.89 -16.99 -16.61
CA GLU A 65 -11.06 -17.85 -16.70
C GLU A 65 -11.92 -17.79 -15.45
N VAL A 66 -11.30 -17.61 -14.28
CA VAL A 66 -11.99 -17.47 -12.99
C VAL A 66 -12.96 -16.29 -13.01
N ILE A 67 -12.51 -15.14 -13.52
CA ILE A 67 -13.35 -13.95 -13.66
C ILE A 67 -14.41 -14.16 -14.74
N ALA A 68 -14.02 -14.69 -15.91
CA ALA A 68 -14.94 -14.88 -17.03
C ALA A 68 -16.11 -15.83 -16.66
N SER A 69 -15.83 -16.94 -15.97
CA SER A 69 -16.83 -17.91 -15.54
C SER A 69 -17.71 -17.42 -14.39
N SER A 70 -17.29 -16.35 -13.71
CA SER A 70 -17.96 -15.78 -12.54
C SER A 70 -18.75 -14.50 -12.83
N LYS A 71 -18.87 -14.10 -14.09
CA LYS A 71 -19.62 -12.89 -14.44
C LYS A 71 -21.10 -13.03 -14.06
N GLY A 72 -21.61 -12.09 -13.28
CA GLY A 72 -23.03 -12.04 -12.88
C GLY A 72 -23.42 -12.96 -11.73
N ILE A 73 -22.46 -13.61 -11.05
CA ILE A 73 -22.78 -14.45 -9.86
C ILE A 73 -23.32 -13.63 -8.68
N ARG A 74 -23.08 -12.32 -8.70
CA ARG A 74 -23.63 -11.34 -7.75
C ARG A 74 -23.74 -9.97 -8.41
N THR A 75 -24.66 -9.12 -7.92
CA THR A 75 -24.89 -7.79 -8.48
C THR A 75 -23.72 -6.84 -8.26
N GLN A 76 -23.13 -6.85 -7.07
CA GLN A 76 -22.00 -5.99 -6.69
C GLN A 76 -21.11 -6.69 -5.66
N ASP A 77 -19.81 -6.47 -5.72
CA ASP A 77 -18.89 -6.86 -4.65
C ASP A 77 -18.89 -5.86 -3.48
N ALA A 78 -18.32 -6.28 -2.36
CA ALA A 78 -18.05 -5.40 -1.23
C ALA A 78 -17.08 -4.26 -1.63
N LEU A 79 -17.14 -3.14 -0.91
CA LEU A 79 -16.34 -1.94 -1.22
C LEU A 79 -14.82 -2.21 -1.21
N SER A 80 -14.31 -3.08 -0.34
CA SER A 80 -12.88 -3.42 -0.33
C SER A 80 -12.39 -4.08 -1.63
N ILE A 81 -13.32 -4.63 -2.43
CA ILE A 81 -13.04 -5.32 -3.70
C ILE A 81 -13.34 -4.40 -4.88
N ARG A 82 -14.55 -3.83 -4.97
CA ARG A 82 -14.92 -3.00 -6.13
C ARG A 82 -14.33 -1.60 -6.12
N SER A 83 -13.88 -1.11 -4.97
CA SER A 83 -13.34 0.26 -4.84
C SER A 83 -11.82 0.34 -4.91
N ILE A 84 -11.13 -0.72 -5.35
CA ILE A 84 -9.66 -0.74 -5.49
C ILE A 84 -9.15 0.46 -6.31
N PRO A 85 -9.69 0.76 -7.52
CA PRO A 85 -9.26 1.93 -8.30
C PRO A 85 -9.33 3.25 -7.52
N GLN A 86 -10.42 3.45 -6.77
CA GLN A 86 -10.69 4.67 -6.05
C GLN A 86 -9.74 4.83 -4.85
N ILE A 87 -9.52 3.74 -4.09
CA ILE A 87 -8.73 3.77 -2.86
C ILE A 87 -7.24 3.81 -3.19
N HIS A 88 -6.77 2.91 -4.06
CA HIS A 88 -5.36 2.86 -4.45
C HIS A 88 -4.98 4.09 -5.27
N GLY A 89 -5.89 4.56 -6.13
CA GLY A 89 -5.69 5.77 -6.92
C GLY A 89 -5.53 7.02 -6.07
N ALA A 90 -6.36 7.18 -5.04
CA ALA A 90 -6.23 8.32 -4.11
C ALA A 90 -4.88 8.32 -3.39
N ALA A 91 -4.34 7.14 -3.02
CA ALA A 91 -3.02 7.04 -2.41
C ALA A 91 -1.90 7.41 -3.39
N ARG A 92 -2.01 7.03 -4.68
CA ARG A 92 -1.06 7.45 -5.73
C ARG A 92 -1.07 8.96 -5.95
N ASP A 93 -2.25 9.59 -5.90
CA ASP A 93 -2.35 11.05 -5.99
C ASP A 93 -1.65 11.74 -4.80
N GLN A 94 -1.65 11.13 -3.61
CA GLN A 94 -0.89 11.63 -2.45
C GLN A 94 0.61 11.39 -2.57
N VAL A 95 1.05 10.27 -3.13
CA VAL A 95 2.47 10.04 -3.47
C VAL A 95 2.95 11.14 -4.42
N GLU A 96 2.20 11.42 -5.48
CA GLU A 96 2.54 12.45 -6.46
C GLU A 96 2.57 13.87 -5.84
N HIS A 97 1.66 14.17 -4.91
CA HIS A 97 1.76 15.40 -4.11
C HIS A 97 3.04 15.44 -3.27
N ALA A 98 3.35 14.36 -2.55
CA ALA A 98 4.52 14.27 -1.69
C ALA A 98 5.83 14.36 -2.49
N THR A 99 5.90 13.71 -3.65
CA THR A 99 7.02 13.81 -4.61
C THR A 99 7.35 15.26 -4.90
N ARG A 100 6.36 16.05 -5.33
CA ARG A 100 6.58 17.47 -5.65
C ARG A 100 7.13 18.27 -4.47
N GLN A 101 6.61 18.06 -3.26
CA GLN A 101 7.08 18.80 -2.08
C GLN A 101 8.51 18.38 -1.69
N ILE A 102 8.77 17.08 -1.66
CA ILE A 102 10.05 16.52 -1.21
C ILE A 102 11.16 16.83 -2.23
N GLU A 103 10.90 16.69 -3.52
CA GLU A 103 11.86 17.03 -4.58
C GLU A 103 12.17 18.53 -4.61
N THR A 104 11.16 19.38 -4.40
CA THR A 104 11.40 20.83 -4.32
C THR A 104 12.29 21.17 -3.14
N GLU A 105 12.02 20.62 -1.95
CA GLU A 105 12.85 20.83 -0.77
C GLU A 105 14.28 20.29 -0.97
N LEU A 106 14.41 19.10 -1.55
CA LEU A 106 15.71 18.45 -1.81
C LEU A 106 16.62 19.32 -2.69
N ASN A 107 16.03 20.07 -3.63
CA ASN A 107 16.74 20.96 -4.54
C ASN A 107 16.80 22.42 -4.05
N SER A 108 16.45 22.69 -2.79
CA SER A 108 16.40 24.04 -2.22
C SER A 108 17.60 24.38 -1.32
N ALA A 109 17.88 25.68 -1.18
CA ALA A 109 18.82 26.20 -0.18
C ALA A 109 18.08 26.39 1.16
N THR A 110 18.24 25.42 2.06
CA THR A 110 17.49 25.29 3.32
C THR A 110 18.29 25.69 4.57
N ASP A 111 19.43 26.37 4.41
CA ASP A 111 20.25 26.88 5.52
C ASP A 111 19.84 28.32 5.91
N ASN A 112 20.35 28.83 7.03
CA ASN A 112 20.25 30.23 7.45
C ASN A 112 21.49 30.64 8.26
N PRO A 113 22.16 31.78 7.94
CA PRO A 113 21.82 32.73 6.89
C PRO A 113 22.25 32.27 5.50
N LEU A 114 21.70 32.89 4.46
CA LEU A 114 22.14 32.67 3.07
C LEU A 114 22.94 33.85 2.54
N VAL A 115 23.89 33.53 1.66
CA VAL A 115 24.70 34.51 0.94
C VAL A 115 24.12 34.71 -0.45
N LEU A 116 23.84 35.96 -0.81
CA LEU A 116 23.32 36.34 -2.13
C LEU A 116 24.31 37.26 -2.84
N GLY A 117 24.52 37.06 -4.14
CA GLY A 117 25.36 37.93 -4.97
C GLY A 117 26.57 37.19 -5.56
N THR A 118 27.63 37.94 -5.85
CA THR A 118 28.90 37.43 -6.38
C THR A 118 29.98 37.46 -5.31
N PRO A 119 31.12 36.74 -5.47
CA PRO A 119 32.22 36.79 -4.52
C PRO A 119 32.73 38.22 -4.22
N ASP A 120 32.71 39.11 -5.20
CA ASP A 120 33.17 40.50 -5.07
C ASP A 120 32.07 41.46 -4.57
N SER A 121 30.81 41.02 -4.58
CA SER A 121 29.65 41.83 -4.17
C SER A 121 28.55 40.91 -3.64
N TYR A 122 28.64 40.56 -2.35
CA TYR A 122 27.68 39.71 -1.68
C TYR A 122 26.97 40.42 -0.52
N ARG A 123 25.79 39.90 -0.16
CA ARG A 123 25.08 40.21 1.08
C ARG A 123 24.69 38.93 1.81
N VAL A 124 24.74 38.98 3.14
CA VAL A 124 24.30 37.90 4.03
C VAL A 124 22.90 38.22 4.53
N VAL A 125 21.95 37.32 4.32
CA VAL A 125 20.53 37.54 4.62
C VAL A 125 20.02 36.48 5.59
N SER A 126 19.45 36.94 6.70
CA SER A 126 18.73 36.08 7.64
C SER A 126 17.28 35.85 7.17
N GLN A 127 16.81 34.60 7.28
CA GLN A 127 15.49 34.14 6.85
C GLN A 127 15.05 32.89 7.65
N ALA A 128 14.00 32.20 7.18
CA ALA A 128 13.50 30.94 7.76
C ALA A 128 13.36 29.76 6.76
N ASN A 129 14.17 29.67 5.71
CA ASN A 129 14.21 28.53 4.78
C ASN A 129 14.48 27.17 5.45
N PRO A 130 15.17 27.04 6.61
CA PRO A 130 15.24 25.75 7.32
C PRO A 130 13.88 25.20 7.79
N HIS A 131 12.81 25.99 7.75
CA HIS A 131 11.51 25.60 8.28
C HIS A 131 10.76 24.63 7.35
N GLY A 132 10.84 23.32 7.66
CA GLY A 132 10.33 22.22 6.83
C GLY A 132 8.82 21.96 6.77
N GLN A 133 7.96 22.98 6.82
CA GLN A 133 6.51 22.78 6.92
C GLN A 133 5.93 21.95 5.76
N SER A 134 6.38 22.22 4.53
CA SER A 134 5.89 21.53 3.34
C SER A 134 6.21 20.03 3.35
N VAL A 135 7.43 19.67 3.77
CA VAL A 135 7.84 18.26 3.90
C VAL A 135 7.09 17.58 5.05
N ALA A 136 6.84 18.28 6.16
CA ALA A 136 6.08 17.74 7.28
C ALA A 136 4.64 17.39 6.88
N LEU A 137 3.94 18.32 6.23
CA LEU A 137 2.57 18.09 5.73
C LEU A 137 2.53 16.94 4.72
N ALA A 138 3.48 16.91 3.78
CA ALA A 138 3.57 15.83 2.79
C ALA A 138 3.78 14.45 3.45
N ALA A 139 4.66 14.36 4.45
CA ALA A 139 4.93 13.10 5.15
C ALA A 139 3.73 12.62 5.97
N ASP A 140 3.04 13.51 6.70
CA ASP A 140 1.82 13.15 7.44
C ASP A 140 0.68 12.71 6.51
N MET A 141 0.46 13.43 5.41
CA MET A 141 -0.58 13.06 4.45
C MET A 141 -0.28 11.72 3.77
N LEU A 142 0.98 11.46 3.43
CA LEU A 142 1.39 10.18 2.88
C LEU A 142 1.24 9.05 3.91
N ALA A 143 1.48 9.32 5.21
CA ALA A 143 1.26 8.33 6.26
C ALA A 143 -0.23 7.95 6.38
N ILE A 144 -1.13 8.93 6.27
CA ILE A 144 -2.58 8.68 6.23
C ILE A 144 -2.95 7.83 5.01
N ALA A 145 -2.46 8.20 3.82
CA ALA A 145 -2.75 7.48 2.58
C ALA A 145 -2.29 6.02 2.63
N MET A 146 -1.07 5.76 3.11
CA MET A 146 -0.54 4.40 3.23
C MET A 146 -1.23 3.61 4.34
N ALA A 147 -1.63 4.24 5.44
CA ALA A 147 -2.46 3.60 6.46
C ALA A 147 -3.80 3.11 5.88
N GLU A 148 -4.43 3.87 4.99
CA GLU A 148 -5.66 3.46 4.29
C GLU A 148 -5.42 2.29 3.32
N ILE A 149 -4.27 2.23 2.63
CA ILE A 149 -3.87 1.05 1.84
C ILE A 149 -3.81 -0.20 2.71
N GLY A 150 -3.14 -0.11 3.86
CA GLY A 150 -3.11 -1.19 4.84
C GLY A 150 -4.51 -1.57 5.32
N SER A 151 -5.36 -0.58 5.62
CA SER A 151 -6.72 -0.85 6.11
C SER A 151 -7.59 -1.55 5.07
N VAL A 152 -7.54 -1.15 3.80
CA VAL A 152 -8.34 -1.82 2.76
C VAL A 152 -7.81 -3.22 2.44
N ALA A 153 -6.49 -3.41 2.47
CA ALA A 153 -5.85 -4.72 2.33
C ALA A 153 -6.30 -5.68 3.44
N GLU A 154 -6.35 -5.19 4.69
CA GLU A 154 -6.85 -5.97 5.81
C GLU A 154 -8.35 -6.34 5.64
N ARG A 155 -9.17 -5.45 5.10
CA ARG A 155 -10.56 -5.78 4.75
C ARG A 155 -10.68 -6.79 3.61
N ARG A 156 -9.73 -6.84 2.66
CA ARG A 156 -9.73 -7.86 1.59
C ARG A 156 -9.28 -9.21 2.11
N LEU A 157 -8.25 -9.25 2.94
CA LEU A 157 -7.73 -10.50 3.49
C LEU A 157 -8.69 -11.15 4.50
N ASP A 158 -9.43 -10.38 5.29
CA ASP A 158 -10.57 -10.89 6.10
C ASP A 158 -11.55 -11.65 5.21
N ARG A 159 -11.93 -11.07 4.07
CA ARG A 159 -12.88 -11.69 3.15
C ARG A 159 -12.34 -12.97 2.52
N LEU A 160 -11.03 -13.15 2.38
CA LEU A 160 -10.45 -14.39 1.87
C LEU A 160 -10.58 -15.52 2.90
N VAL A 161 -10.25 -15.25 4.17
CA VAL A 161 -10.27 -16.28 5.22
C VAL A 161 -11.68 -16.55 5.77
N ASN A 162 -12.62 -15.64 5.57
CA ASN A 162 -13.96 -15.72 6.13
C ASN A 162 -14.90 -16.62 5.29
N PRO A 163 -15.29 -17.81 5.78
CA PRO A 163 -16.11 -18.77 5.03
C PRO A 163 -17.52 -18.26 4.71
N HIS A 164 -18.01 -17.22 5.40
CA HIS A 164 -19.34 -16.68 5.15
C HIS A 164 -19.42 -15.83 3.88
N VAL A 165 -18.28 -15.33 3.39
CA VAL A 165 -18.26 -14.37 2.28
C VAL A 165 -17.30 -14.74 1.16
N SER A 166 -16.32 -15.63 1.41
CA SER A 166 -15.30 -16.00 0.42
C SER A 166 -15.82 -16.98 -0.64
N GLY A 167 -16.69 -17.91 -0.25
CA GLY A 167 -17.00 -19.10 -1.06
C GLY A 167 -15.83 -20.10 -1.16
N LEU A 168 -14.82 -19.94 -0.30
CA LEU A 168 -13.63 -20.79 -0.16
C LEU A 168 -13.69 -21.58 1.15
N PRO A 169 -12.87 -22.63 1.33
CA PRO A 169 -12.76 -23.33 2.61
C PRO A 169 -12.44 -22.36 3.75
N ALA A 170 -13.03 -22.63 4.93
CA ALA A 170 -12.82 -21.80 6.11
C ALA A 170 -11.33 -21.65 6.42
N PHE A 171 -10.86 -20.41 6.54
CA PHE A 171 -9.47 -20.07 6.84
C PHE A 171 -8.45 -20.66 5.85
N LEU A 172 -8.89 -20.94 4.62
CA LEU A 172 -8.06 -21.38 3.49
C LEU A 172 -7.28 -22.68 3.73
N VAL A 173 -7.87 -23.64 4.44
CA VAL A 173 -7.30 -24.98 4.65
C VAL A 173 -8.27 -26.09 4.24
N SER A 174 -7.75 -27.17 3.66
CA SER A 174 -8.57 -28.26 3.09
C SER A 174 -9.31 -29.09 4.15
N ASN A 175 -8.74 -29.26 5.34
CA ASN A 175 -9.31 -30.05 6.44
C ASN A 175 -9.61 -29.18 7.67
N PRO A 176 -10.70 -28.39 7.65
CA PRO A 176 -11.08 -27.53 8.77
C PRO A 176 -11.49 -28.35 9.99
N GLY A 177 -11.19 -27.86 11.20
CA GLY A 177 -11.55 -28.50 12.49
C GLY A 177 -10.45 -29.36 13.11
N VAL A 178 -9.50 -29.84 12.30
CA VAL A 178 -8.20 -30.37 12.79
C VAL A 178 -7.12 -29.29 12.64
N ASN A 179 -7.22 -28.46 11.60
CA ASN A 179 -6.35 -27.33 11.34
C ASN A 179 -7.06 -26.02 11.68
N SER A 180 -6.33 -25.09 12.28
CA SER A 180 -6.73 -23.69 12.45
C SER A 180 -6.65 -22.91 11.14
N GLY A 181 -5.91 -23.43 10.17
CA GLY A 181 -5.70 -22.79 8.88
C GLY A 181 -4.93 -21.48 9.04
N MET A 182 -5.21 -20.53 8.16
CA MET A 182 -4.58 -19.22 8.16
C MET A 182 -5.42 -18.17 8.91
N MET A 183 -6.26 -18.57 9.87
CA MET A 183 -7.10 -17.64 10.63
C MET A 183 -6.28 -16.57 11.38
N ILE A 184 -5.18 -17.01 12.02
CA ILE A 184 -4.45 -16.16 12.97
C ILE A 184 -3.72 -14.98 12.32
N VAL A 185 -3.38 -15.08 11.02
CA VAL A 185 -2.65 -13.99 10.33
C VAL A 185 -3.52 -12.75 10.17
N GLN A 186 -4.85 -12.90 10.17
CA GLN A 186 -5.76 -11.77 10.20
C GLN A 186 -5.57 -10.94 11.48
N TYR A 187 -5.30 -11.57 12.64
CA TYR A 187 -5.14 -10.85 13.90
C TYR A 187 -3.88 -9.98 13.88
N VAL A 188 -2.83 -10.47 13.22
CA VAL A 188 -1.60 -9.70 12.98
C VAL A 188 -1.92 -8.48 12.12
N ALA A 189 -2.59 -8.66 10.97
CA ALA A 189 -2.94 -7.55 10.09
C ALA A 189 -3.86 -6.52 10.78
N ALA A 190 -4.86 -6.97 11.53
CA ALA A 190 -5.77 -6.09 12.29
C ALA A 190 -5.03 -5.29 13.38
N SER A 191 -4.09 -5.92 14.09
CA SER A 191 -3.25 -5.25 15.09
C SER A 191 -2.39 -4.14 14.45
N LEU A 192 -1.75 -4.44 13.32
CA LEU A 192 -0.94 -3.47 12.57
C LEU A 192 -1.78 -2.30 12.04
N CYS A 193 -3.01 -2.55 11.57
CA CYS A 193 -3.96 -1.49 11.22
C CYS A 193 -4.32 -0.61 12.42
N GLY A 194 -4.51 -1.22 13.59
CA GLY A 194 -4.74 -0.51 14.85
C GLY A 194 -3.59 0.43 15.21
N GLN A 195 -2.34 -0.02 15.02
CA GLN A 195 -1.16 0.81 15.21
C GLN A 195 -1.07 1.94 14.17
N ASN A 196 -1.34 1.64 12.89
CA ASN A 196 -1.32 2.64 11.82
C ASN A 196 -2.31 3.78 12.07
N ARG A 197 -3.48 3.52 12.67
CA ARG A 197 -4.44 4.57 13.04
C ARG A 197 -3.86 5.58 14.04
N GLN A 198 -3.03 5.12 14.97
CA GLN A 198 -2.35 6.00 15.93
C GLN A 198 -1.21 6.75 15.25
N LEU A 199 -0.42 6.05 14.43
CA LEU A 199 0.69 6.65 13.70
C LEU A 199 0.22 7.71 12.68
N ALA A 200 -0.95 7.53 12.08
CA ALA A 200 -1.53 8.46 11.09
C ALA A 200 -2.10 9.76 11.69
N GLN A 201 -2.06 9.95 13.02
CA GLN A 201 -2.38 11.26 13.61
C GLN A 201 -1.33 12.29 13.17
N PRO A 202 -1.70 13.50 12.69
CA PRO A 202 -0.72 14.46 12.17
C PRO A 202 0.24 14.98 13.25
N ALA A 203 1.56 14.86 13.02
CA ALA A 203 2.58 15.41 13.93
C ALA A 203 2.84 16.88 13.62
N VAL A 204 2.57 17.31 12.39
CA VAL A 204 2.69 18.69 11.92
C VAL A 204 1.80 19.68 12.68
N LEU A 205 0.81 19.18 13.44
CA LEU A 205 -0.06 19.99 14.30
C LEU A 205 0.52 20.19 15.70
N ASP A 206 1.55 19.44 16.08
CA ASP A 206 2.23 19.65 17.34
C ASP A 206 3.12 20.90 17.20
N ASN A 207 2.91 21.88 18.06
CA ASN A 207 3.73 23.09 18.09
C ASN A 207 4.31 23.32 19.49
N PHE A 208 5.57 23.74 19.54
CA PHE A 208 6.31 23.96 20.78
C PHE A 208 7.11 25.25 20.67
N VAL A 209 7.42 25.84 21.82
CA VAL A 209 8.26 27.03 21.92
C VAL A 209 9.60 26.63 22.53
N THR A 210 10.68 26.88 21.80
CA THR A 210 12.05 26.56 22.20
C THR A 210 12.93 27.81 22.21
N SER A 211 14.16 27.66 22.70
CA SER A 211 15.20 28.69 22.59
C SER A 211 14.81 30.05 23.18
N GLY A 212 14.15 30.04 24.35
CA GLY A 212 13.80 31.27 25.07
C GLY A 212 12.77 32.15 24.35
N LEU A 213 11.76 31.53 23.73
CA LEU A 213 10.70 32.17 22.93
C LEU A 213 11.11 32.58 21.51
N GLN A 214 12.35 32.31 21.09
CA GLN A 214 12.83 32.68 19.76
C GLN A 214 12.32 31.74 18.65
N GLU A 215 12.21 30.44 18.97
CA GLU A 215 11.67 29.42 18.07
C GLU A 215 10.26 29.07 18.55
N ASP A 216 9.27 29.83 18.09
CA ASP A 216 7.87 29.76 18.54
C ASP A 216 6.95 28.95 17.60
N HIS A 217 7.51 28.46 16.49
CA HIS A 217 6.84 27.57 15.56
C HIS A 217 7.78 26.50 15.02
N LEU A 218 7.38 25.23 15.10
CA LEU A 218 8.13 24.08 14.61
C LEU A 218 7.28 23.24 13.65
N SER A 219 7.89 22.70 12.59
CA SER A 219 7.19 21.89 11.58
C SER A 219 6.96 20.43 12.00
N MET A 220 7.74 19.93 12.97
CA MET A 220 7.75 18.52 13.35
C MET A 220 8.06 17.55 12.20
N GLY A 221 8.71 18.03 11.13
CA GLY A 221 8.91 17.24 9.90
C GLY A 221 9.71 15.96 10.07
N THR A 222 10.67 15.90 11.00
CA THR A 222 11.39 14.65 11.29
C THR A 222 10.47 13.61 11.96
N ASN A 223 9.57 14.03 12.86
CA ASN A 223 8.60 13.12 13.49
C ASN A 223 7.59 12.60 12.47
N ALA A 224 7.10 13.47 11.58
CA ALA A 224 6.23 13.09 10.46
C ALA A 224 6.89 12.08 9.50
N ALA A 225 8.20 12.24 9.22
CA ALA A 225 8.92 11.25 8.41
C ALA A 225 9.12 9.92 9.16
N LEU A 226 9.51 9.94 10.43
CA LEU A 226 9.79 8.73 11.21
C LEU A 226 8.53 7.86 11.44
N LYS A 227 7.36 8.46 11.66
CA LYS A 227 6.10 7.71 11.71
C LYS A 227 5.75 7.08 10.37
N LEU A 228 6.05 7.76 9.25
CA LEU A 228 5.72 7.30 7.91
C LEU A 228 6.49 6.01 7.61
N HIS A 229 7.78 5.97 7.96
CA HIS A 229 8.58 4.74 7.91
C HIS A 229 7.96 3.58 8.69
N GLN A 230 7.42 3.82 9.88
CA GLN A 230 6.73 2.80 10.68
C GLN A 230 5.42 2.33 10.02
N VAL A 231 4.63 3.27 9.47
CA VAL A 231 3.41 2.93 8.71
C VAL A 231 3.75 2.07 7.50
N LEU A 232 4.78 2.42 6.73
CA LEU A 232 5.21 1.66 5.56
C LEU A 232 5.67 0.24 5.93
N ALA A 233 6.41 0.09 7.04
CA ALA A 233 6.81 -1.22 7.55
C ALA A 233 5.59 -2.09 7.92
N ASN A 234 4.59 -1.49 8.57
CA ASN A 234 3.35 -2.17 8.92
C ASN A 234 2.53 -2.55 7.67
N VAL A 235 2.41 -1.63 6.71
CA VAL A 235 1.70 -1.87 5.44
C VAL A 235 2.37 -2.98 4.64
N THR A 236 3.70 -3.04 4.62
CA THR A 236 4.45 -4.14 4.00
C THR A 236 4.03 -5.50 4.58
N GLN A 237 3.91 -5.60 5.91
CA GLN A 237 3.47 -6.84 6.56
C GLN A 237 2.01 -7.18 6.25
N ILE A 238 1.12 -6.18 6.24
CA ILE A 238 -0.29 -6.38 5.92
C ILE A 238 -0.45 -6.88 4.47
N LEU A 239 0.23 -6.24 3.52
CA LEU A 239 0.22 -6.65 2.11
C LEU A 239 0.84 -8.04 1.93
N ALA A 240 1.93 -8.37 2.64
CA ALA A 240 2.52 -9.70 2.60
C ALA A 240 1.54 -10.78 3.09
N ILE A 241 0.77 -10.49 4.15
CA ILE A 241 -0.29 -11.38 4.63
C ILE A 241 -1.40 -11.53 3.60
N GLU A 242 -1.87 -10.43 3.00
CA GLU A 242 -2.87 -10.48 1.93
C GLU A 242 -2.36 -11.32 0.74
N TYR A 243 -1.11 -11.15 0.33
CA TYR A 243 -0.49 -11.89 -0.76
C TYR A 243 -0.46 -13.39 -0.51
N LEU A 244 -0.04 -13.80 0.71
CA LEU A 244 -0.08 -15.20 1.14
C LEU A 244 -1.49 -15.79 1.06
N LEU A 245 -2.47 -15.05 1.55
CA LEU A 245 -3.87 -15.51 1.59
C LEU A 245 -4.46 -15.58 0.18
N ALA A 246 -4.21 -14.60 -0.68
CA ALA A 246 -4.70 -14.61 -2.05
C ALA A 246 -4.08 -15.75 -2.86
N ALA A 247 -2.78 -15.99 -2.71
CA ALA A 247 -2.09 -17.11 -3.33
C ALA A 247 -2.56 -18.47 -2.81
N GLN A 248 -2.87 -18.57 -1.51
CA GLN A 248 -3.48 -19.77 -0.95
C GLN A 248 -4.89 -19.98 -1.51
N ALA A 249 -5.67 -18.93 -1.68
CA ALA A 249 -6.99 -19.02 -2.29
C ALA A 249 -6.93 -19.56 -3.74
N PHE A 250 -5.88 -19.21 -4.49
CA PHE A 250 -5.64 -19.74 -5.84
C PHE A 250 -5.44 -21.27 -5.84
N GLU A 251 -4.91 -21.88 -4.78
CA GLU A 251 -4.77 -23.34 -4.70
C GLU A 251 -6.12 -24.08 -4.82
N PHE A 252 -7.21 -23.44 -4.38
CA PHE A 252 -8.57 -23.98 -4.48
C PHE A 252 -9.25 -23.68 -5.82
N LEU A 253 -8.61 -22.90 -6.69
CA LEU A 253 -9.15 -22.44 -7.97
C LEU A 253 -8.28 -22.84 -9.18
N LYS A 254 -7.13 -23.47 -8.95
CA LYS A 254 -6.08 -23.76 -9.96
C LYS A 254 -6.47 -24.71 -11.10
N ASP A 255 -7.68 -25.27 -11.07
CA ASP A 255 -8.27 -25.98 -12.20
C ASP A 255 -8.70 -25.03 -13.35
N GLN A 256 -8.67 -23.71 -13.11
CA GLN A 256 -8.92 -22.65 -14.09
C GLN A 256 -7.67 -21.80 -14.30
N ARG A 257 -7.56 -21.17 -15.48
CA ARG A 257 -6.49 -20.19 -15.72
C ARG A 257 -6.76 -18.88 -15.00
N PHE A 258 -5.73 -18.35 -14.35
CA PHE A 258 -5.76 -17.02 -13.73
C PHE A 258 -5.39 -15.92 -14.74
N GLY A 259 -5.61 -14.66 -14.34
CA GLY A 259 -5.14 -13.50 -15.08
C GLY A 259 -3.62 -13.53 -15.31
N ALA A 260 -3.14 -12.94 -16.42
CA ALA A 260 -1.75 -13.02 -16.80
C ALA A 260 -0.78 -12.47 -15.73
N GLY A 261 -1.15 -11.36 -15.08
CA GLY A 261 -0.33 -10.76 -14.03
C GLY A 261 -0.47 -11.48 -12.68
N THR A 262 -1.69 -11.87 -12.31
CA THR A 262 -1.98 -12.56 -11.05
C THR A 262 -1.41 -13.99 -11.03
N ASP A 263 -1.43 -14.71 -12.15
CA ASP A 263 -0.77 -16.03 -12.31
C ASP A 263 0.75 -15.90 -12.07
N ARG A 264 1.39 -14.88 -12.66
CA ARG A 264 2.83 -14.65 -12.49
C ARG A 264 3.18 -14.30 -11.04
N ALA A 265 2.37 -13.48 -10.38
CA ALA A 265 2.55 -13.19 -8.97
C ALA A 265 2.36 -14.45 -8.11
N TRP A 266 1.28 -15.21 -8.33
CA TRP A 266 1.05 -16.47 -7.62
C TRP A 266 2.23 -17.43 -7.75
N ARG A 267 2.77 -17.63 -8.97
CA ARG A 267 3.95 -18.49 -9.20
C ARG A 267 5.19 -17.97 -8.50
N LEU A 268 5.46 -16.67 -8.57
CA LEU A 268 6.60 -16.05 -7.91
C LEU A 268 6.58 -16.31 -6.39
N LEU A 269 5.43 -16.18 -5.74
CA LEU A 269 5.33 -16.52 -4.32
C LEU A 269 5.57 -18.01 -4.08
N ARG A 270 5.07 -18.88 -4.96
CA ARG A 270 5.21 -20.33 -4.84
C ARG A 270 6.64 -20.84 -5.02
N GLU A 271 7.53 -20.05 -5.62
CA GLU A 271 8.96 -20.34 -5.65
C GLU A 271 9.61 -20.32 -4.26
N VAL A 272 9.05 -19.55 -3.31
CA VAL A 272 9.64 -19.35 -1.98
C VAL A 272 8.72 -19.74 -0.81
N VAL A 273 7.41 -19.82 -1.03
CA VAL A 273 6.41 -20.24 -0.03
C VAL A 273 5.51 -21.34 -0.60
N PRO A 274 5.62 -22.59 -0.13
CA PRO A 274 4.76 -23.68 -0.62
C PRO A 274 3.30 -23.49 -0.21
N ALA A 275 2.39 -24.19 -0.89
CA ALA A 275 0.97 -24.23 -0.51
C ALA A 275 0.77 -24.66 0.95
N TYR A 276 -0.31 -24.18 1.58
CA TYR A 276 -0.62 -24.45 2.97
C TYR A 276 -1.67 -25.59 3.07
N GLU A 277 -1.21 -26.83 3.22
CA GLU A 277 -2.09 -28.01 3.26
C GLU A 277 -2.52 -28.39 4.69
N GLN A 278 -1.64 -28.14 5.66
CA GLN A 278 -1.82 -28.43 7.07
C GLN A 278 -1.14 -27.36 7.92
N ASP A 279 -1.50 -27.29 9.20
CA ASP A 279 -0.99 -26.25 10.08
C ASP A 279 0.55 -26.25 10.16
N ARG A 280 1.14 -25.07 9.93
CA ARG A 280 2.56 -24.81 10.14
C ARG A 280 2.78 -23.41 10.68
N TRP A 281 3.97 -23.18 11.20
CA TRP A 281 4.38 -21.87 11.66
C TRP A 281 4.42 -20.87 10.49
N LEU A 282 3.52 -19.88 10.50
CA LEU A 282 3.31 -18.93 9.39
C LEU A 282 4.26 -17.72 9.38
N ALA A 283 5.00 -17.45 10.47
CA ALA A 283 5.86 -16.26 10.52
C ALA A 283 6.99 -16.28 9.46
N PRO A 284 7.65 -17.41 9.16
CA PRO A 284 8.62 -17.49 8.06
C PRO A 284 8.00 -17.23 6.70
N ASP A 285 6.77 -17.71 6.47
CA ASP A 285 6.04 -17.48 5.22
C ASP A 285 5.71 -15.99 5.04
N ILE A 286 5.26 -15.33 6.11
CA ILE A 286 5.01 -13.87 6.11
C ILE A 286 6.30 -13.10 5.84
N ALA A 287 7.41 -13.49 6.47
CA ALA A 287 8.71 -12.86 6.27
C ALA A 287 9.21 -13.04 4.82
N ALA A 288 9.04 -14.22 4.23
CA ALA A 288 9.40 -14.49 2.84
C ALA A 288 8.56 -13.66 1.85
N ALA A 289 7.25 -13.60 2.05
CA ALA A 289 6.37 -12.75 1.26
C ALA A 289 6.75 -11.26 1.40
N ALA A 290 6.99 -10.78 2.62
CA ALA A 290 7.42 -9.40 2.87
C ALA A 290 8.79 -9.08 2.24
N GLN A 291 9.67 -10.07 2.10
CA GLN A 291 10.95 -9.88 1.42
C GLN A 291 10.78 -9.71 -0.08
N LEU A 292 9.86 -10.46 -0.72
CA LEU A 292 9.50 -10.23 -2.12
C LEU A 292 8.94 -8.82 -2.34
N LEU A 293 8.11 -8.32 -1.41
CA LEU A 293 7.54 -6.98 -1.50
C LEU A 293 8.56 -5.85 -1.31
N LYS A 294 9.77 -6.16 -0.85
CA LYS A 294 10.88 -5.21 -0.69
C LYS A 294 11.90 -5.30 -1.83
N ASP A 295 11.81 -6.34 -2.65
CA ASP A 295 12.73 -6.51 -3.76
C ASP A 295 12.38 -5.53 -4.88
N THR A 296 13.24 -4.52 -5.06
CA THR A 296 13.07 -3.46 -6.05
C THR A 296 13.15 -3.96 -7.50
N ALA A 297 13.66 -5.18 -7.72
CA ALA A 297 13.55 -5.85 -9.01
C ALA A 297 12.14 -6.45 -9.15
N LEU A 298 11.13 -5.59 -9.36
CA LEU A 298 9.80 -6.06 -9.75
C LEU A 298 9.96 -6.90 -11.02
N PRO A 299 9.59 -8.20 -11.01
CA PRO A 299 9.40 -8.89 -12.27
C PRO A 299 8.38 -8.08 -13.06
N ASN A 300 8.57 -7.97 -14.38
CA ASN A 300 7.65 -7.21 -15.20
C ASN A 300 6.29 -7.93 -15.20
N LEU A 301 5.41 -7.64 -14.23
CA LEU A 301 4.14 -8.33 -13.97
C LEU A 301 2.98 -7.79 -14.83
N HIS A 302 3.26 -6.78 -15.66
CA HIS A 302 2.37 -6.18 -16.65
C HIS A 302 2.82 -6.55 -18.07
#